data_AF-A0A154PAR2-F1
#
_entry.id   AF-A0A154PAR2-F1
#
_cell.length_a   1.000
_cell.length_b   1.000
_cell.length_c   1.000
_cell.angle_alpha   90.00
_cell.angle_beta   90.00
_cell.angle_gamma   90.00
#
_symmetry.space_group_name_H-M   'P 1'
#
loop_
_entity.id
_entity.type
_entity.pdbx_description
1 polymer ?
#
loop_
_entity_poly.entity_id
_entity_poly.type
_entity_poly.pdbx_seq_one_letter_code
_entity_poly.pdbx_strand_id
1 'polypeptide(L)'
;NEFMVKEDLMSSTMQANSFWNNYTAAQEWQKRHSVTWWRTRCFALEYENQILKDKLRSLTRQNAQPCSDYVKKSQNHKDQEAAEEEDETGCTEDQENLEFQVNEDMMVFLEQSLRHKFELKQKREAESSARKEEEKDEDNGIQGGAAWINARNSNAKLLYGEASPTILAMETALQTTVDRHKDKAKPQYWPVIPLRT
;
A
#
# COMPACT_ATOMS: atom_id res chain seq x y z
N ASN A 1 54.30 27.96 -0.52
CA ASN A 1 53.70 27.68 0.81
C ASN A 1 52.61 28.71 1.02
N GLU A 2 51.33 28.40 1.08
CA GLU A 2 50.70 27.12 1.38
C GLU A 2 49.23 27.26 0.93
N PHE A 3 48.89 26.57 -0.15
CA PHE A 3 47.53 26.18 -0.44
C PHE A 3 47.12 25.18 0.64
N MET A 4 46.03 25.43 1.38
CA MET A 4 45.09 24.43 1.93
C MET A 4 44.39 24.97 3.19
N VAL A 5 43.31 25.73 3.02
CA VAL A 5 42.22 25.77 4.02
C VAL A 5 40.89 26.03 3.31
N LYS A 6 40.48 25.18 2.36
CA LYS A 6 39.08 25.12 1.86
C LYS A 6 38.73 23.72 1.37
N GLU A 7 38.95 22.71 2.19
CA GLU A 7 38.36 21.39 2.00
C GLU A 7 37.76 20.96 3.33
N ASP A 8 36.57 21.47 3.65
CA ASP A 8 35.75 20.83 4.69
C ASP A 8 34.24 20.99 4.48
N LEU A 9 33.80 21.42 3.29
CA LEU A 9 32.38 21.52 2.94
C LEU A 9 31.86 20.32 2.11
N MET A 10 32.63 19.25 1.99
CA MET A 10 32.28 18.09 1.14
C MET A 10 31.96 16.81 1.93
N SER A 11 31.89 16.85 3.27
CA SER A 11 31.59 15.66 4.09
C SER A 11 30.28 15.75 4.89
N SER A 12 29.30 16.54 4.43
CA SER A 12 27.91 16.32 4.83
C SER A 12 27.27 15.23 3.95
N THR A 13 28.01 14.15 3.69
CA THR A 13 27.43 12.87 3.28
C THR A 13 26.42 12.51 4.36
N MET A 14 25.12 12.44 4.01
CA MET A 14 24.06 11.96 4.91
C MET A 14 24.61 10.76 5.68
N GLN A 15 24.82 10.93 6.99
CA GLN A 15 25.49 9.91 7.80
C GLN A 15 24.82 8.56 7.56
N ALA A 16 25.61 7.50 7.36
CA ALA A 16 25.11 6.15 7.11
C ALA A 16 24.08 5.68 8.15
N ASN A 17 24.13 6.24 9.37
CA ASN A 17 23.16 6.00 10.44
C ASN A 17 21.76 6.54 10.14
N SER A 18 21.63 7.61 9.35
CA SER A 18 20.32 8.16 8.95
C SER A 18 19.51 7.17 8.10
N PHE A 19 20.19 6.40 7.26
CA PHE A 19 19.55 5.35 6.46
C PHE A 19 18.98 4.24 7.35
N TRP A 20 19.79 3.72 8.28
CA TRP A 20 19.36 2.65 9.18
C TRP A 20 18.27 3.10 10.16
N ASN A 21 18.32 4.34 10.63
CA ASN A 21 17.27 4.92 11.48
C ASN A 21 15.94 5.07 10.73
N ASN A 22 15.97 5.48 9.46
CA ASN A 22 14.76 5.55 8.65
C ASN A 22 14.23 4.16 8.29
N TYR A 23 15.12 3.22 7.95
CA TYR A 23 14.77 1.83 7.67
C TYR A 23 14.11 1.14 8.88
N THR A 24 14.66 1.32 10.08
CA THR A 24 14.08 0.79 11.32
C THR A 24 12.72 1.42 11.62
N ALA A 25 12.58 2.74 11.48
CA ALA A 25 11.29 3.42 11.62
C ALA A 25 10.24 2.90 10.63
N ALA A 26 10.63 2.62 9.38
CA ALA A 26 9.78 2.03 8.35
C ALA A 26 9.31 0.63 8.72
N GLN A 27 10.24 -0.21 9.17
CA GLN A 27 9.95 -1.58 9.60
C GLN A 27 9.00 -1.60 10.80
N GLU A 28 9.21 -0.70 11.77
CA GLU A 28 8.29 -0.54 12.88
C GLU A 28 6.91 -0.05 12.44
N TRP A 29 6.85 0.92 11.53
CA TRP A 29 5.58 1.37 10.95
C TRP A 29 4.84 0.21 10.27
N GLN A 30 5.54 -0.59 9.47
CA GLN A 30 4.94 -1.74 8.77
C GLN A 30 4.37 -2.76 9.76
N LYS A 31 5.11 -3.06 10.84
CA LYS A 31 4.64 -3.96 11.91
C LYS A 31 3.42 -3.40 12.64
N ARG A 32 3.41 -2.12 12.98
CA ARG A 32 2.24 -1.48 13.62
C ARG A 32 1.04 -1.45 12.69
N HIS A 33 1.28 -1.17 11.41
CA HIS A 33 0.24 -1.13 10.39
C HIS A 33 -0.41 -2.50 10.21
N SER A 34 0.37 -3.58 10.10
CA SER A 34 -0.18 -4.93 9.97
C SER A 34 -1.04 -5.31 11.18
N VAL A 35 -0.55 -5.07 12.40
CA VAL A 35 -1.33 -5.34 13.62
C VAL A 35 -2.63 -4.52 13.65
N THR A 36 -2.57 -3.24 13.29
CA THR A 36 -3.75 -2.37 13.25
C THR A 36 -4.74 -2.84 12.19
N TRP A 37 -4.25 -3.24 11.02
CA TRP A 37 -5.08 -3.77 9.94
C TRP A 37 -5.83 -5.03 10.37
N TRP A 38 -5.13 -6.00 10.99
CA TRP A 38 -5.74 -7.21 11.51
C TRP A 38 -6.76 -6.91 12.62
N ARG A 39 -6.43 -6.01 13.56
CA ARG A 39 -7.37 -5.60 14.63
C ARG A 39 -8.65 -4.98 14.07
N THR A 40 -8.53 -4.06 13.13
CA THR A 40 -9.68 -3.44 12.47
C THR A 40 -10.52 -4.48 11.73
N ARG A 41 -9.86 -5.42 11.05
CA ARG A 41 -10.54 -6.51 10.34
C ARG A 41 -11.31 -7.43 11.30
N CYS A 42 -10.70 -7.82 12.42
CA CYS A 42 -11.35 -8.60 13.47
C CYS A 42 -12.57 -7.86 14.04
N PHE A 43 -12.43 -6.59 14.40
CA PHE A 43 -13.52 -5.79 14.95
C PHE A 43 -14.70 -5.65 13.98
N ALA A 44 -14.42 -5.42 12.69
CA ALA A 44 -15.47 -5.38 11.67
C ALA A 44 -16.21 -6.73 11.55
N LEU A 45 -15.48 -7.84 11.52
CA LEU A 45 -16.07 -9.18 11.46
C LEU A 45 -16.87 -9.53 12.72
N GLU A 46 -16.43 -9.10 13.90
CA GLU A 46 -17.17 -9.26 15.15
C GLU A 46 -18.50 -8.51 15.12
N TYR A 47 -18.48 -7.26 14.63
CA TYR A 47 -19.68 -6.45 14.47
C TYR A 47 -20.67 -7.08 13.47
N GLU A 48 -20.19 -7.53 12.32
CA GLU A 48 -21.00 -8.26 11.34
C GLU A 48 -21.61 -9.53 11.95
N ASN A 49 -20.80 -10.34 12.65
CA ASN A 49 -21.28 -11.53 13.35
C ASN A 49 -22.34 -11.20 14.40
N GLN A 50 -22.19 -10.10 15.13
CA GLN A 50 -23.17 -9.67 16.12
C GLN A 50 -24.51 -9.31 15.46
N ILE A 51 -24.49 -8.55 14.36
CA ILE A 51 -25.68 -8.24 13.57
C ILE A 51 -26.35 -9.52 13.06
N LEU A 52 -25.57 -10.47 12.53
CA LEU A 52 -26.09 -11.73 12.03
C LEU A 52 -26.75 -12.54 13.15
N LYS A 53 -26.13 -12.62 14.33
CA LYS A 53 -26.71 -13.28 15.52
C LYS A 53 -28.00 -12.61 15.97
N ASP A 54 -28.03 -11.28 16.01
CA ASP A 54 -29.23 -10.52 16.40
C ASP A 54 -30.35 -10.71 15.37
N LYS A 55 -30.02 -10.75 14.07
CA LYS A 55 -30.97 -11.05 13.00
C LYS A 55 -31.51 -12.47 13.13
N LEU A 56 -30.66 -13.46 13.38
CA LEU A 56 -31.07 -14.84 13.60
C LEU A 56 -32.02 -14.94 14.81
N ARG A 57 -31.65 -14.33 15.95
CA ARG A 57 -32.52 -14.27 17.14
C ARG A 57 -33.87 -13.61 16.84
N SER A 58 -33.89 -12.56 16.00
CA SER A 58 -35.14 -11.92 15.59
C SER A 58 -36.03 -12.84 14.74
N LEU A 59 -35.44 -13.60 13.79
CA LEU A 59 -36.16 -14.55 12.95
C LEU A 59 -36.68 -15.74 13.75
N THR A 60 -35.88 -16.27 14.68
CA THR A 60 -36.32 -17.33 15.59
C THR A 60 -37.48 -16.86 16.47
N ARG A 61 -37.43 -15.62 16.99
CA ARG A 61 -38.54 -15.03 17.77
C ARG A 61 -39.81 -14.80 16.94
N GLN A 62 -39.66 -14.44 15.66
CA GLN A 62 -40.79 -14.30 14.73
C GLN A 62 -41.41 -15.67 14.38
N ASN A 63 -40.58 -16.71 14.19
CA ASN A 63 -41.06 -18.09 14.00
C ASN A 63 -41.57 -18.76 15.28
N ALA A 64 -41.24 -18.23 16.47
CA ALA A 64 -41.72 -18.72 17.77
C ALA A 64 -42.99 -18.01 18.26
N GLN A 65 -43.64 -17.17 17.43
CA GLN A 65 -44.99 -16.70 17.74
C GLN A 65 -45.95 -17.89 17.80
N PRO A 66 -46.63 -18.13 18.94
CA PRO A 66 -47.47 -19.31 19.11
C PRO A 66 -48.71 -19.21 18.24
N CYS A 67 -48.90 -20.16 17.33
CA CYS A 67 -50.23 -20.65 17.04
C CYS A 67 -50.74 -21.32 18.33
N SER A 68 -51.30 -20.53 19.25
CA SER A 68 -52.17 -21.03 20.29
C SER A 68 -53.52 -21.28 19.63
N ASP A 69 -53.80 -22.54 19.31
CA ASP A 69 -54.89 -23.30 19.92
C ASP A 69 -54.92 -24.71 19.30
N TYR A 70 -55.33 -25.70 20.09
CA TYR A 70 -55.43 -27.14 19.79
C TYR A 70 -54.06 -27.86 19.76
N VAL A 71 -53.65 -28.72 20.69
CA VAL A 71 -54.36 -29.79 21.41
C VAL A 71 -53.54 -30.19 22.65
N LYS A 72 -54.18 -30.22 23.82
CA LYS A 72 -53.72 -30.99 24.99
C LYS A 72 -54.12 -32.46 24.80
N LYS A 73 -53.17 -33.39 24.64
CA LYS A 73 -53.19 -34.71 25.31
C LYS A 73 -51.92 -35.54 25.08
N SER A 74 -51.57 -36.33 26.09
CA SER A 74 -50.59 -37.44 26.14
C SER A 74 -49.19 -37.03 26.63
N GLN A 75 -48.97 -36.84 27.93
CA GLN A 75 -48.64 -37.87 28.94
C GLN A 75 -47.46 -38.80 28.61
N ASN A 76 -46.42 -38.68 29.47
CA ASN A 76 -45.51 -39.71 30.01
C ASN A 76 -44.26 -40.14 29.22
N HIS A 77 -43.08 -39.70 29.70
CA HIS A 77 -41.92 -40.51 30.19
C HIS A 77 -40.87 -39.53 30.74
N LYS A 78 -40.78 -39.32 32.06
CA LYS A 78 -39.86 -39.95 33.03
C LYS A 78 -38.36 -39.84 32.70
N ASP A 79 -37.72 -38.98 33.51
CA ASP A 79 -36.44 -39.12 34.23
C ASP A 79 -35.17 -39.47 33.46
N GLN A 80 -34.19 -38.54 33.42
CA GLN A 80 -32.86 -38.79 34.01
C GLN A 80 -31.99 -37.50 34.10
N GLU A 81 -31.60 -37.15 35.32
CA GLU A 81 -30.45 -36.26 35.63
C GLU A 81 -29.13 -36.97 35.28
N ALA A 82 -28.13 -36.24 34.77
CA ALA A 82 -26.72 -36.42 35.13
C ALA A 82 -25.77 -35.44 34.39
N ALA A 83 -24.99 -34.73 35.20
CA ALA A 83 -23.58 -34.39 35.03
C ALA A 83 -23.11 -33.54 33.84
N GLU A 84 -22.63 -32.35 34.19
CA GLU A 84 -21.55 -31.62 33.52
C GLU A 84 -20.30 -32.50 33.44
N GLU A 85 -19.69 -32.65 32.27
CA GLU A 85 -18.24 -32.81 32.13
C GLU A 85 -17.75 -32.05 30.89
N GLU A 86 -16.72 -31.23 31.12
CA GLU A 86 -15.86 -30.63 30.11
C GLU A 86 -15.17 -31.75 29.31
N ASP A 87 -15.23 -31.70 27.98
CA ASP A 87 -14.33 -32.48 27.13
C ASP A 87 -13.65 -31.53 26.12
N GLU A 88 -12.41 -31.22 26.47
CA GLU A 88 -11.39 -30.61 25.63
C GLU A 88 -10.88 -31.69 24.67
N THR A 89 -11.43 -31.75 23.45
CA THR A 89 -10.96 -32.70 22.44
C THR A 89 -10.42 -31.99 21.20
N GLY A 90 -9.09 -31.86 21.19
CA GLY A 90 -8.19 -32.01 20.04
C GLY A 90 -8.65 -31.51 18.67
N CYS A 91 -8.09 -30.38 18.24
CA CYS A 91 -8.02 -30.01 16.83
C CYS A 91 -7.14 -31.04 16.10
N THR A 92 -7.75 -32.03 15.44
CA THR A 92 -7.04 -32.92 14.53
C THR A 92 -6.76 -32.15 13.25
N GLU A 93 -5.47 -31.89 12.99
CA GLU A 93 -4.94 -31.44 11.72
C GLU A 93 -5.22 -32.49 10.64
N ASP A 94 -6.40 -32.40 10.00
CA ASP A 94 -6.63 -33.05 8.72
C ASP A 94 -5.93 -32.20 7.66
N GLN A 95 -4.63 -32.46 7.48
CA GLN A 95 -3.85 -32.01 6.34
C GLN A 95 -4.34 -32.79 5.11
N GLU A 96 -5.53 -32.44 4.62
CA GLU A 96 -6.03 -32.94 3.35
C GLU A 96 -5.04 -32.53 2.27
N ASN A 97 -4.44 -33.54 1.65
CA ASN A 97 -3.49 -33.38 0.57
C ASN A 97 -4.28 -32.91 -0.67
N LEU A 98 -4.49 -31.60 -0.84
CA LEU A 98 -5.15 -31.02 -2.02
C LEU A 98 -4.26 -31.24 -3.27
N GLU A 99 -4.39 -32.41 -3.89
CA GLU A 99 -3.82 -32.69 -5.21
C GLU A 99 -4.64 -31.92 -6.26
N PHE A 100 -4.07 -30.81 -6.73
CA PHE A 100 -4.71 -29.95 -7.71
C PHE A 100 -4.52 -30.54 -9.11
N GLN A 101 -5.59 -31.06 -9.72
CA GLN A 101 -5.52 -31.55 -11.09
C GLN A 101 -5.40 -30.36 -12.06
N VAL A 102 -4.25 -30.28 -12.73
CA VAL A 102 -4.02 -29.26 -13.76
C VAL A 102 -4.71 -29.69 -15.04
N ASN A 103 -5.91 -29.15 -15.26
CA ASN A 103 -6.64 -29.38 -16.50
C ASN A 103 -5.91 -28.71 -17.69
N GLU A 104 -6.13 -29.23 -18.89
CA GLU A 104 -5.53 -28.72 -20.13
C GLU A 104 -5.81 -27.22 -20.34
N ASP A 105 -7.03 -26.78 -20.04
CA ASP A 105 -7.41 -25.36 -20.08
C ASP A 105 -6.57 -24.47 -19.14
N MET A 106 -6.20 -24.98 -17.96
CA MET A 106 -5.34 -24.26 -17.03
C MET A 106 -3.90 -24.21 -17.55
N MET A 107 -3.43 -25.27 -18.22
CA MET A 107 -2.11 -25.29 -18.86
C MET A 107 -2.02 -24.23 -19.97
N VAL A 108 -3.06 -24.13 -20.82
CA VAL A 108 -3.15 -23.10 -21.88
C VAL A 108 -3.19 -21.70 -21.29
N PHE A 109 -3.98 -21.48 -20.23
CA PHE A 109 -4.05 -20.18 -19.54
C PHE A 109 -2.69 -19.76 -18.96
N LEU A 110 -1.97 -20.69 -18.33
CA LEU A 110 -0.65 -20.43 -17.77
C LEU A 110 0.37 -20.12 -18.89
N GLU A 111 0.31 -20.85 -20.01
CA GLU A 111 1.18 -20.57 -21.16
C GLU A 111 0.92 -19.16 -21.73
N GLN A 112 -0.35 -18.78 -21.92
CA GLN A 112 -0.73 -17.46 -22.39
C GLN A 112 -0.30 -16.36 -21.40
N SER A 113 -0.47 -16.60 -20.10
CA SER A 113 -0.05 -15.67 -19.04
C SER A 113 1.46 -15.46 -19.03
N LEU A 114 2.23 -16.53 -19.24
CA LEU A 114 3.69 -16.46 -19.31
C LEU A 114 4.16 -15.73 -20.57
N ARG A 115 3.54 -16.00 -21.74
CA ARG A 115 3.84 -15.29 -22.99
C ARG A 115 3.61 -13.79 -22.85
N HIS A 116 2.45 -13.37 -22.35
CA HIS A 116 2.14 -11.96 -22.15
C HIS A 116 3.09 -11.29 -21.14
N LYS A 117 3.42 -11.97 -20.03
CA LYS A 117 4.39 -11.46 -19.05
C LYS A 117 5.77 -11.24 -19.68
N PHE A 118 6.21 -12.15 -20.55
CA PHE A 118 7.49 -12.05 -21.25
C PHE A 118 7.48 -10.90 -22.28
N GLU A 119 6.42 -10.78 -23.08
CA GLU A 119 6.27 -9.68 -24.05
C GLU A 119 6.26 -8.30 -23.38
N LEU A 120 5.54 -8.14 -22.26
CA LEU A 120 5.54 -6.90 -21.48
C LEU A 120 6.93 -6.57 -20.92
N LYS A 121 7.66 -7.59 -20.46
CA LYS A 121 9.02 -7.41 -19.98
C LYS A 121 9.95 -6.96 -21.11
N GLN A 122 9.88 -7.60 -22.27
CA GLN A 122 10.69 -7.24 -23.44
C GLN A 122 10.37 -5.83 -23.95
N LYS A 123 9.09 -5.43 -23.99
CA LYS A 123 8.68 -4.06 -24.34
C LYS A 123 9.24 -3.03 -23.35
N ARG A 124 9.13 -3.28 -22.04
CA ARG A 124 9.70 -2.40 -21.00
C ARG A 124 11.21 -2.29 -21.12
N GLU A 125 11.89 -3.40 -21.39
CA GLU A 125 13.34 -3.41 -21.58
C GLU A 125 13.73 -2.62 -22.83
N ALA A 126 13.04 -2.83 -23.96
CA ALA A 126 13.24 -2.09 -25.20
C ALA A 126 12.97 -0.58 -25.06
N GLU A 127 11.89 -0.20 -24.37
CA GLU A 127 11.59 1.19 -24.03
C GLU A 127 12.65 1.79 -23.09
N SER A 128 13.15 1.01 -22.13
CA SER A 128 14.21 1.47 -21.22
C SER A 128 15.56 1.62 -21.91
N SER A 129 15.87 0.79 -22.92
CA SER A 129 17.07 0.94 -23.74
C SER A 129 16.93 2.09 -24.73
N ALA A 130 15.75 2.27 -25.35
CA ALA A 130 15.48 3.40 -26.23
C ALA A 130 15.58 4.74 -25.47
N ARG A 131 14.99 4.83 -24.27
CA ARG A 131 15.15 6.02 -23.40
C ARG A 131 16.59 6.29 -23.01
N LYS A 132 17.41 5.27 -22.80
CA LYS A 132 18.85 5.43 -22.50
C LYS A 132 19.68 5.87 -23.71
N GLU A 133 19.23 5.57 -24.92
CA GLU A 133 19.85 6.04 -26.15
C GLU A 133 19.41 7.48 -26.47
N GLU A 134 18.14 7.82 -26.25
CA GLU A 134 17.63 9.20 -26.32
C GLU A 134 18.25 10.11 -25.24
N GLU A 135 18.44 9.62 -24.00
CA GLU A 135 19.14 10.35 -22.93
C GLU A 135 20.64 10.57 -23.22
N LYS A 136 21.26 9.80 -24.13
CA LYS A 136 22.64 10.03 -24.56
C LYS A 136 22.76 11.11 -25.63
N ASP A 137 21.72 11.32 -26.44
CA ASP A 137 21.62 12.48 -27.34
C ASP A 137 21.04 13.73 -26.64
N GLU A 138 20.37 13.55 -25.50
CA GLU A 138 19.97 14.62 -24.57
C GLU A 138 20.98 14.90 -23.44
N ASP A 139 22.21 14.35 -23.50
CA ASP A 139 23.36 14.88 -22.74
C ASP A 139 23.86 16.19 -23.37
N ASN A 140 22.94 17.13 -23.59
CA ASN A 140 23.26 18.54 -23.70
C ASN A 140 23.70 18.98 -22.31
N GLY A 141 24.99 18.76 -22.05
CA GLY A 141 25.63 19.00 -20.77
C GLY A 141 25.16 20.29 -20.12
N ILE A 142 24.68 20.15 -18.87
CA ILE A 142 24.39 21.22 -17.90
C ILE A 142 24.32 22.59 -18.56
N GLN A 143 23.26 22.84 -19.32
CA GLN A 143 23.04 24.15 -19.91
C GLN A 143 22.89 25.10 -18.71
N GLY A 144 23.94 25.90 -18.45
CA GLY A 144 24.08 26.68 -17.22
C GLY A 144 22.79 27.44 -16.91
N GLY A 145 22.45 27.59 -15.63
CA GLY A 145 21.11 28.02 -15.19
C GLY A 145 20.53 29.24 -15.92
N ALA A 146 21.37 30.13 -16.47
CA ALA A 146 20.95 31.22 -17.35
C ALA A 146 20.17 30.76 -18.60
N ALA A 147 20.59 29.70 -19.28
CA ALA A 147 19.92 29.21 -20.47
C ALA A 147 18.54 28.60 -20.13
N TRP A 148 18.47 27.83 -19.03
CA TRP A 148 17.21 27.29 -18.52
C TRP A 148 16.25 28.40 -18.07
N ILE A 149 16.76 29.42 -17.35
CA ILE A 149 15.96 30.59 -16.94
C ILE A 149 15.43 31.34 -18.16
N ASN A 150 16.26 31.54 -19.18
CA ASN A 150 15.86 32.23 -20.41
C ASN A 150 14.79 31.44 -21.18
N ALA A 151 14.96 30.11 -21.29
CA ALA A 151 13.96 29.23 -21.90
C ALA A 151 12.65 29.22 -21.11
N ARG A 152 12.72 29.19 -19.77
CA ARG A 152 11.53 29.28 -18.91
C ARG A 152 10.80 30.62 -19.09
N ASN A 153 11.54 31.73 -19.13
CA ASN A 153 10.96 33.06 -19.29
C ASN A 153 10.34 33.27 -20.68
N SER A 154 10.96 32.76 -21.74
CA SER A 154 10.41 32.84 -23.10
C SER A 154 9.14 32.00 -23.24
N ASN A 155 9.13 30.78 -22.69
CA ASN A 155 7.93 29.93 -22.64
C ASN A 155 6.81 30.58 -21.82
N ALA A 156 7.12 31.14 -20.65
CA ALA A 156 6.13 31.85 -19.84
C ALA A 156 5.56 33.07 -20.58
N LYS A 157 6.38 33.80 -21.35
CA LYS A 157 5.92 34.92 -22.19
C LYS A 157 5.01 34.45 -23.33
N LEU A 158 5.26 33.28 -23.92
CA LEU A 158 4.40 32.68 -24.94
C LEU A 158 3.02 32.29 -24.37
N LEU A 159 2.99 31.70 -23.17
CA LEU A 159 1.77 31.21 -22.53
C LEU A 159 0.92 32.33 -21.91
N TYR A 160 1.56 33.26 -21.20
CA TYR A 160 0.89 34.24 -20.34
C TYR A 160 1.01 35.69 -20.86
N GLY A 161 1.73 35.92 -21.96
CA GLY A 161 1.87 37.24 -22.56
C GLY A 161 2.46 38.27 -21.61
N GLU A 162 1.81 39.43 -21.50
CA GLU A 162 2.22 40.54 -20.62
C GLU A 162 2.10 40.19 -19.12
N ALA A 163 1.22 39.27 -18.74
CA ALA A 163 1.06 38.83 -17.36
C ALA A 163 2.14 37.84 -16.90
N SER A 164 3.00 37.36 -17.81
CA SER A 164 4.09 36.42 -17.54
C SER A 164 4.93 36.76 -16.30
N PRO A 165 5.53 37.96 -16.15
CA PRO A 165 6.33 38.30 -14.97
C PRO A 165 5.53 38.22 -13.66
N THR A 166 4.26 38.61 -13.67
CA THR A 166 3.40 38.57 -12.49
C THR A 166 3.10 37.15 -12.07
N ILE A 167 2.73 36.27 -13.01
CA ILE A 167 2.44 34.86 -12.74
C ILE A 167 3.70 34.13 -12.25
N LEU A 168 4.85 34.38 -12.88
CA LEU A 168 6.13 33.78 -12.47
C LEU A 168 6.54 34.20 -11.05
N ALA A 169 6.30 35.46 -10.70
CA ALA A 169 6.54 35.97 -9.36
C ALA A 169 5.62 35.29 -8.33
N MET A 170 4.32 35.11 -8.66
CA MET A 170 3.38 34.39 -7.81
C MET A 170 3.78 32.93 -7.62
N GLU A 171 4.16 32.22 -8.69
CA GLU A 171 4.63 30.84 -8.64
C GLU A 171 5.86 30.71 -7.72
N THR A 172 6.81 31.63 -7.86
CA THR A 172 8.02 31.64 -7.04
C THR A 172 7.72 31.96 -5.58
N ALA A 173 6.76 32.86 -5.30
CA ALA A 173 6.31 33.15 -3.94
C ALA A 173 5.66 31.91 -3.27
N LEU A 174 4.89 31.13 -4.03
CA LEU A 174 4.30 29.88 -3.54
C LEU A 174 5.37 28.81 -3.31
N GLN A 175 6.28 28.64 -4.28
CA GLN A 175 7.38 27.67 -4.19
C GLN A 175 8.28 27.96 -2.97
N THR A 176 8.68 29.22 -2.78
CA THR A 176 9.48 29.63 -1.61
C THR A 176 8.76 29.41 -0.29
N THR A 177 7.44 29.60 -0.26
CA THR A 177 6.62 29.30 0.93
C THR A 177 6.64 27.81 1.23
N VAL A 178 6.42 26.97 0.21
CA VAL A 178 6.47 25.50 0.34
C VAL A 178 7.85 25.05 0.80
N ASP A 179 8.92 25.57 0.20
CA ASP A 179 10.29 25.18 0.53
C ASP A 179 10.67 25.60 1.95
N ARG A 180 10.25 26.80 2.38
CA ARG A 180 10.37 27.22 3.80
C ARG A 180 9.65 26.26 4.75
N HIS A 181 8.46 25.79 4.38
CA HIS A 181 7.72 24.82 5.18
C HIS A 181 8.43 23.46 5.21
N LYS A 182 8.98 22.98 4.09
CA LYS A 182 9.78 21.75 4.02
C LYS A 182 11.04 21.85 4.88
N ASP A 183 11.79 22.95 4.79
CA ASP A 183 13.01 23.17 5.57
C ASP A 183 12.73 23.19 7.08
N LYS A 184 11.61 23.82 7.48
CA LYS A 184 11.19 23.89 8.87
C LYS A 184 10.68 22.55 9.39
N ALA A 185 9.86 21.85 8.60
CA ALA A 185 9.25 20.60 9.02
C ALA A 185 10.20 19.40 8.92
N LYS A 186 11.26 19.50 8.12
CA LYS A 186 12.16 18.39 7.75
C LYS A 186 11.37 17.10 7.53
N PRO A 187 10.37 17.12 6.62
CA PRO A 187 9.42 16.03 6.52
C PRO A 187 10.19 14.73 6.28
N GLN A 188 9.89 13.73 7.09
CA GLN A 188 10.50 12.42 6.91
C GLN A 188 10.03 11.89 5.55
N TYR A 189 10.95 11.84 4.58
CA TYR A 189 10.66 11.22 3.30
C TYR A 189 10.29 9.76 3.54
N TRP A 190 9.27 9.32 2.81
CA TRP A 190 8.91 7.91 2.82
C TRP A 190 10.10 7.10 2.29
N PRO A 191 10.53 6.04 2.98
CA PRO A 191 11.57 5.16 2.48
C PRO A 191 11.15 4.63 1.11
N VAL A 192 12.00 4.83 0.11
CA VAL A 192 11.86 4.15 -1.17
C VAL A 192 12.26 2.70 -0.92
N ILE A 193 11.27 1.85 -0.61
CA ILE A 193 11.50 0.42 -0.41
C ILE A 193 11.73 -0.18 -1.81
N PRO A 194 12.93 -0.73 -2.10
CA PRO A 194 13.16 -1.38 -3.38
C PRO A 194 12.19 -2.55 -3.53
N LEU A 195 11.36 -2.50 -4.57
CA LEU A 195 10.53 -3.63 -4.96
C LEU A 195 11.48 -4.73 -5.43
N ARG A 196 11.39 -5.92 -4.82
CA ARG A 196 12.11 -7.09 -5.30
C ARG A 196 11.56 -7.45 -6.68
N THR A 197 12.34 -7.16 -7.72
CA THR A 197 12.16 -7.68 -9.08
C THR A 197 12.70 -9.09 -9.19
#